data_AF-A0A951ENM6-F1
#
_entry.id   AF-A0A951ENM6-F1
#
_cell.length_a   1.000
_cell.length_b   1.000
_cell.length_c   1.000
_cell.angle_alpha   90.00
_cell.angle_beta   90.00
_cell.angle_gamma   90.00
#
_symmetry.space_group_name_H-M   'P 1'
#
loop_
_entity.id
_entity.type
_entity.pdbx_description
1 polymer ?
#
loop_
_entity_poly.entity_id
_entity_poly.type
_entity_poly.pdbx_seq_one_letter_code
_entity_poly.pdbx_strand_id
1 'polypeptide(L)'
;MAAENFWGSIATQVGGEHVTVNSIITNPDTDPHSYEPTPADGRALATAQYVIENGIGYDPWAAKLVDANPAPARLVLNVGDLVGVKEGGNP
;
A
#
# COMPACT_ATOMS: atom_id res chain seq x y z
N MET A 1 0.21 -6.51 -2.92
CA MET A 1 0.97 -5.83 -1.88
C MET A 1 0.06 -4.84 -1.19
N ALA A 2 0.19 -4.69 0.11
CA ALA A 2 -0.51 -3.70 0.90
C ALA A 2 0.53 -2.79 1.60
N ALA A 3 0.26 -1.49 1.67
CA ALA A 3 1.12 -0.58 2.41
C ALA A 3 1.17 -0.98 3.89
N GLU A 4 0.00 -1.14 4.52
CA GLU A 4 -0.15 -1.60 5.89
C GLU A 4 -0.82 -2.98 6.00
N ASN A 5 -0.54 -3.68 7.10
CA ASN A 5 -1.09 -5.00 7.39
C ASN A 5 -2.61 -5.07 7.48
N PHE A 6 -3.31 -3.98 7.82
CA PHE A 6 -4.77 -4.00 7.91
C PHE A 6 -5.42 -4.04 6.52
N TRP A 7 -4.87 -3.33 5.53
CA TRP A 7 -5.22 -3.52 4.13
C TRP A 7 -4.90 -4.93 3.66
N GLY A 8 -3.73 -5.46 4.07
CA GLY A 8 -3.33 -6.83 3.77
C GLY A 8 -4.31 -7.86 4.35
N SER A 9 -4.79 -7.65 5.57
CA SER A 9 -5.77 -8.49 6.24
C SER A 9 -7.11 -8.51 5.51
N ILE A 10 -7.61 -7.35 5.09
CA ILE A 10 -8.84 -7.24 4.29
C ILE A 10 -8.68 -7.97 2.96
N ALA A 11 -7.57 -7.72 2.25
CA ALA A 11 -7.29 -8.37 0.97
C ALA A 11 -7.21 -9.90 1.10
N THR A 12 -6.61 -10.39 2.18
CA THR A 12 -6.50 -11.83 2.46
C THR A 12 -7.88 -12.43 2.74
N GLN A 13 -8.72 -11.76 3.54
CA GLN A 13 -10.06 -12.25 3.86
C GLN A 13 -10.99 -12.29 2.64
N VAL A 14 -10.90 -11.29 1.76
CA VAL A 14 -11.72 -11.21 0.54
C VAL A 14 -11.20 -12.15 -0.55
N GLY A 15 -9.89 -12.20 -0.76
CA GLY A 15 -9.26 -12.97 -1.84
C GLY A 15 -9.04 -14.45 -1.52
N GLY A 16 -8.93 -14.83 -0.25
CA GLY A 16 -8.67 -16.20 0.18
C GLY A 16 -7.46 -16.81 -0.50
N GLU A 17 -7.61 -18.02 -1.03
CA GLU A 17 -6.54 -18.77 -1.72
C GLU A 17 -6.16 -18.18 -3.09
N HIS A 18 -6.93 -17.23 -3.62
CA HIS A 18 -6.67 -16.62 -4.92
C HIS A 18 -5.63 -15.49 -4.88
N VAL A 19 -5.18 -15.10 -3.69
CA VAL A 19 -4.25 -14.00 -3.51
C VAL A 19 -3.07 -14.41 -2.67
N THR A 20 -1.91 -13.87 -3.00
CA THR A 20 -0.74 -13.86 -2.11
C THR A 20 -0.52 -12.42 -1.67
N VAL A 21 -0.70 -12.16 -0.38
CA VAL A 21 -0.63 -10.81 0.17
C VAL A 21 0.66 -10.64 0.95
N ASN A 22 1.44 -9.62 0.56
CA ASN A 22 2.58 -9.13 1.33
C ASN A 22 2.30 -7.70 1.77
N SER A 23 2.63 -7.37 3.02
CA SER A 23 2.44 -6.03 3.60
C SER A 23 3.79 -5.44 3.99
N ILE A 24 3.99 -4.14 3.78
CA ILE A 24 5.25 -3.47 4.12
C ILE A 24 5.29 -3.14 5.63
N ILE A 25 4.33 -2.34 6.12
CA ILE A 25 4.19 -2.07 7.54
C ILE A 25 3.39 -3.20 8.19
N THR A 26 4.08 -4.02 8.98
CA THR A 26 3.48 -5.16 9.71
C THR A 26 3.43 -4.96 11.22
N ASN A 27 4.30 -4.10 11.75
CA ASN A 27 4.31 -3.74 13.16
C ASN A 27 3.28 -2.61 13.42
N PRO A 28 2.26 -2.83 14.27
CA PRO A 28 1.25 -1.82 14.58
C PRO A 28 1.82 -0.57 15.29
N ASP A 29 3.01 -0.67 15.89
CA ASP A 29 3.67 0.46 16.57
C ASP A 29 4.44 1.36 15.60
N THR A 30 4.56 0.98 14.32
CA THR A 30 5.22 1.80 13.30
C THR A 30 4.26 2.87 12.79
N ASP A 31 4.66 4.14 12.95
CA ASP A 31 3.90 5.28 12.41
C ASP A 31 4.07 5.38 10.89
N PRO A 32 3.01 5.18 10.09
CA PRO A 32 3.11 5.21 8.63
C PRO A 32 3.45 6.59 8.06
N HIS A 33 3.22 7.68 8.79
CA HIS A 33 3.58 9.02 8.30
C HIS A 33 5.10 9.23 8.24
N SER A 34 5.83 8.57 9.14
CA SER A 34 7.28 8.71 9.31
C SER A 34 8.09 7.55 8.72
N TYR A 35 7.41 6.55 8.16
CA TYR A 35 8.06 5.37 7.61
C TYR A 35 8.86 5.70 6.36
N GLU A 36 10.10 5.20 6.31
CA GLU A 36 10.97 5.31 5.15
C GLU A 36 11.16 3.92 4.52
N PRO A 37 10.72 3.71 3.26
CA PRO A 37 10.84 2.43 2.58
C PRO A 37 12.28 2.00 2.41
N THR A 38 12.53 0.71 2.63
CA THR A 38 13.83 0.11 2.40
C THR A 38 13.97 -0.35 0.94
N PRO A 39 15.21 -0.61 0.48
CA PRO A 39 15.42 -1.27 -0.82
C PRO A 39 14.75 -2.65 -0.92
N ALA A 40 14.46 -3.33 0.20
CA ALA A 40 13.74 -4.59 0.18
C ALA A 40 12.26 -4.37 -0.15
N ASP A 41 11.65 -3.31 0.36
CA ASP A 41 10.26 -2.94 0.08
C ASP A 41 10.08 -2.58 -1.40
N GLY A 42 11.03 -1.83 -1.97
CA GLY A 42 11.04 -1.54 -3.41
C GLY A 42 11.10 -2.81 -4.26
N ARG A 43 11.95 -3.79 -3.89
CA ARG A 43 12.00 -5.09 -4.58
C ARG A 43 10.70 -5.87 -4.45
N ALA A 44 10.08 -5.85 -3.28
CA ALA A 44 8.79 -6.51 -3.07
C ALA A 44 7.66 -5.82 -3.86
N LEU A 45 7.70 -4.50 -3.99
CA LEU A 45 6.70 -3.73 -4.76
C LEU A 45 6.88 -3.91 -6.27
N ALA A 46 8.12 -4.03 -6.74
CA ALA A 46 8.43 -4.25 -8.15
C ALA A 46 7.81 -5.54 -8.72
N THR A 47 7.58 -6.56 -7.89
CA THR A 47 6.94 -7.82 -8.29
C THR A 47 5.43 -7.85 -8.01
N ALA A 48 4.89 -6.83 -7.34
CA ALA A 48 3.47 -6.77 -7.02
C ALA A 48 2.63 -6.47 -8.26
N GLN A 49 1.57 -7.26 -8.48
CA GLN A 49 0.60 -7.03 -9.56
C GLN A 49 -0.52 -6.07 -9.15
N TYR A 50 -0.74 -5.94 -7.84
CA TYR A 50 -1.76 -5.10 -7.22
C TYR A 50 -1.17 -4.45 -5.97
N VAL A 51 -1.39 -3.15 -5.78
CA VAL A 51 -0.96 -2.38 -4.59
C VAL A 51 -2.19 -1.76 -3.95
N ILE A 52 -2.28 -1.77 -2.63
CA ILE A 52 -3.30 -1.07 -1.85
C ILE A 52 -2.59 -0.04 -0.97
N GLU A 53 -2.98 1.22 -1.10
CA GLU A 53 -2.48 2.37 -0.34
C GLU A 53 -3.65 3.20 0.19
N ASN A 54 -3.43 3.94 1.27
CA ASN A 54 -4.46 4.74 1.91
C ASN A 54 -4.84 5.97 1.07
N GLY A 55 -3.86 6.74 0.59
CA GLY A 55 -4.10 7.78 -0.42
C GLY A 55 -4.70 9.11 0.08
N ILE A 56 -4.94 9.28 1.39
CA ILE A 56 -5.41 10.55 1.97
C ILE A 56 -4.36 11.29 2.81
N GLY A 57 -3.10 10.86 2.72
CA GLY A 57 -1.95 11.46 3.41
C GLY A 57 -1.42 10.66 4.61
N TYR A 58 -1.95 9.47 4.86
CA TYR A 58 -1.52 8.59 5.96
C TYR A 58 -0.17 7.89 5.68
N ASP A 59 0.05 7.50 4.41
CA ASP A 59 1.16 6.68 3.95
C ASP A 59 1.88 7.32 2.74
N PRO A 60 2.37 8.57 2.85
CA PRO A 60 2.90 9.32 1.70
C PRO A 60 4.11 8.64 1.03
N TRP A 61 4.77 7.71 1.72
CA TRP A 61 5.85 6.90 1.18
C TRP A 61 5.36 5.85 0.17
N ALA A 62 4.12 5.37 0.27
CA ALA A 62 3.59 4.29 -0.56
C ALA A 62 3.44 4.75 -2.02
N ALA A 63 2.80 5.90 -2.23
CA ALA A 63 2.68 6.51 -3.55
C ALA A 63 4.06 6.80 -4.18
N LYS A 64 5.00 7.35 -3.40
CA LYS A 64 6.38 7.59 -3.87
C LYS A 64 7.09 6.28 -4.26
N LEU A 65 6.89 5.22 -3.50
CA LEU A 65 7.49 3.91 -3.80
C LEU A 65 6.88 3.29 -5.06
N VAL A 66 5.57 3.45 -5.27
CA VAL A 66 4.87 3.05 -6.50
C VAL A 66 5.45 3.79 -7.70
N ASP A 67 5.58 5.12 -7.62
CA ASP A 67 6.11 5.98 -8.68
C ASP A 67 7.57 5.65 -9.01
N ALA A 68 8.37 5.33 -8.00
CA ALA A 68 9.77 4.94 -8.17
C ALA A 68 9.96 3.55 -8.81
N ASN A 69 8.90 2.74 -8.89
CA ASN A 69 8.95 1.36 -9.43
C ASN A 69 7.90 1.16 -10.53
N PRO A 70 7.93 1.92 -11.65
CA PRO A 70 6.85 1.90 -12.64
C PRO A 70 6.63 0.51 -13.25
N ALA A 71 5.37 0.07 -13.29
CA ALA A 71 4.96 -1.21 -13.85
C ALA A 71 3.64 -1.03 -14.62
N PRO A 72 3.63 -1.04 -15.97
CA PRO A 72 2.46 -0.68 -16.77
C PRO A 72 1.19 -1.50 -16.53
N ALA A 73 1.33 -2.76 -16.09
CA ALA A 73 0.23 -3.66 -15.82
C ALA A 73 -0.20 -3.70 -14.34
N ARG A 74 0.49 -2.97 -13.45
CA ARG A 74 0.19 -2.98 -12.02
C ARG A 74 -1.04 -2.13 -11.74
N LEU A 75 -1.99 -2.70 -11.01
CA LEU A 75 -3.12 -1.96 -10.49
C LEU A 75 -2.77 -1.37 -9.13
N VAL A 76 -3.22 -0.14 -8.89
CA VAL A 76 -3.07 0.55 -7.61
C VAL A 76 -4.46 0.93 -7.13
N LEU A 77 -4.82 0.44 -5.95
CA LEU A 77 -6.02 0.84 -5.23
C LEU A 77 -5.63 1.93 -4.25
N ASN A 78 -5.88 3.17 -4.64
CA ASN A 78 -5.87 4.30 -3.74
C ASN A 78 -7.23 4.35 -3.02
N VAL A 79 -7.23 4.08 -1.71
CA VAL A 79 -8.48 4.01 -0.93
C VAL A 79 -9.17 5.36 -0.85
N GLY A 80 -8.42 6.46 -0.72
CA GLY A 80 -8.93 7.83 -0.76
C GLY A 80 -9.76 8.11 -2.02
N ASP A 81 -9.19 7.82 -3.18
CA ASP A 81 -9.88 7.96 -4.47
C ASP A 81 -11.14 7.09 -4.55
N LEU A 82 -11.08 5.84 -4.06
CA LEU A 82 -12.21 4.92 -4.04
C LEU A 82 -13.39 5.49 -3.24
N VAL A 83 -13.13 6.10 -2.08
CA VAL A 83 -14.17 6.63 -1.19
C VAL A 83 -14.47 8.12 -1.42
N GLY A 84 -13.80 8.77 -2.37
CA GLY A 84 -14.00 10.17 -2.72
C GLY A 84 -13.44 11.17 -1.70
N VAL A 85 -12.44 10.76 -0.91
CA VAL A 85 -11.74 11.62 0.05
C VAL A 85 -10.37 11.98 -0.52
N LYS A 86 -10.04 13.27 -0.50
CA LYS A 86 -8.76 13.77 -1.04
C LYS A 86 -7.65 13.75 0.01
N GLU A 87 -6.41 13.85 -0.46
CA GLU A 87 -5.24 14.16 0.37
C GLU A 87 -5.50 15.37 1.28
N GLY A 88 -5.13 15.24 2.56
CA GLY A 88 -5.47 16.21 3.61
C GLY A 88 -6.84 15.98 4.27
N GLY A 89 -7.57 14.95 3.84
CA GLY A 89 -8.75 14.43 4.54
C GLY A 89 -8.42 13.50 5.71
N ASN A 90 -7.14 13.17 5.91
CA ASN A 90 -6.67 12.47 7.09
C ASN A 90 -6.63 13.47 8.29
N PRO A 91 -7.40 13.23 9.37
CA PRO A 91 -7.50 14.15 10.51
C PRO A 91 -6.21 14.30 11.34
#